data_AF-A0A9W9VIN8-F1
#
_entry.id   AF-A0A9W9VIN8-F1
#
_cell.length_a   1.000
_cell.length_b   1.000
_cell.length_c   1.000
_cell.angle_alpha   90.00
_cell.angle_beta   90.00
_cell.angle_gamma   90.00
#
_symmetry.space_group_name_H-M   'P 1'
#
loop_
_entity.id
_entity.type
_entity.pdbx_description
1 polymer ?
#
loop_
_entity_poly.entity_id
_entity_poly.type
_entity_poly.pdbx_seq_one_letter_code
_entity_poly.pdbx_strand_id
1 'polypeptide(L)'
;MSSDDEVVSYYKYDPSHVLPAVFAGVVFVSLVAHIWQNFRYHFWRVTFWAFWGGLIFTIGWILRCISSYHPANKNLFIAQSIFIYLAPPVYSAAAYNIVGRLMNYLPMHAVFHPNRVLMVFVYAGAAVEGITVAGAAKNAAAGDDLEQYKSGGVLIAVGLILQAVVEGLVITVVAMVHIRAAKAGPVPRNVKTICMTLYGTSTFILLRCIFRAVESFEMFGNLGCTENCGPILSNEWYLFAFELGPMLIFTFWLNLLHPGRFLPRNKTRYLDTDGRTERMGPGWIDRRDPWETFIDPLDFQGKLKGQVSHDQYWLRPDEWPICDDGSFADGTASNIKSRPATWEKILRPGEV
;
A
#
# COMPACT_ATOMS: atom_id res chain seq x y z
N MET A 1 -51.04 -19.67 -10.80
CA MET A 1 -50.32 -18.80 -9.85
C MET A 1 -49.13 -19.61 -9.39
N SER A 2 -48.01 -19.50 -10.09
CA SER A 2 -46.76 -20.16 -9.69
C SER A 2 -46.27 -19.49 -8.42
N SER A 3 -45.97 -20.28 -7.40
CA SER A 3 -45.06 -19.90 -6.35
C SER A 3 -43.75 -19.49 -7.01
N ASP A 4 -43.47 -18.19 -7.06
CA ASP A 4 -42.15 -17.71 -7.39
C ASP A 4 -41.20 -18.30 -6.35
N ASP A 5 -40.39 -19.28 -6.77
CA ASP A 5 -39.27 -19.77 -5.97
C ASP A 5 -38.42 -18.55 -5.65
N GLU A 6 -38.47 -18.10 -4.40
CA GLU A 6 -37.71 -16.95 -3.91
C GLU A 6 -36.22 -17.27 -4.16
N VAL A 7 -35.65 -16.70 -5.22
CA VAL A 7 -34.26 -16.95 -5.60
C VAL A 7 -33.41 -16.40 -4.46
N VAL A 8 -32.91 -17.29 -3.60
CA VAL A 8 -32.05 -16.95 -2.47
C VAL A 8 -30.84 -16.18 -3.00
N SER A 9 -30.85 -14.86 -2.82
CA SER A 9 -29.78 -13.95 -3.23
C SER A 9 -28.83 -13.72 -2.07
N TYR A 10 -27.52 -13.79 -2.32
CA TYR A 10 -26.51 -13.39 -1.33
C TYR A 10 -26.35 -11.86 -1.24
N TYR A 11 -26.97 -11.11 -2.14
CA TYR A 11 -27.02 -9.65 -2.11
C TYR A 11 -28.29 -9.18 -1.41
N LYS A 12 -28.14 -8.20 -0.50
CA LYS A 12 -29.27 -7.52 0.17
C LYS A 12 -29.93 -6.43 -0.69
N TYR A 13 -29.44 -6.24 -1.90
CA TYR A 13 -29.85 -5.25 -2.88
C TYR A 13 -29.75 -5.86 -4.29
N ASP A 14 -30.36 -5.22 -5.28
CA ASP A 14 -30.20 -5.60 -6.69
C ASP A 14 -28.82 -5.13 -7.20
N PRO A 15 -27.87 -6.04 -7.48
CA PRO A 15 -26.50 -5.65 -7.82
C PRO A 15 -26.39 -5.11 -9.25
N SER A 16 -25.72 -3.98 -9.43
CA SER A 16 -25.44 -3.43 -10.76
C SER A 16 -24.56 -4.36 -11.58
N HIS A 17 -24.98 -4.66 -12.80
CA HIS A 17 -24.17 -5.42 -13.76
C HIS A 17 -23.12 -4.57 -14.48
N VAL A 18 -23.44 -3.30 -14.73
CA VAL A 18 -22.64 -2.42 -15.59
C VAL A 18 -21.51 -1.76 -14.80
N LEU A 19 -21.77 -1.31 -13.57
CA LEU A 19 -20.79 -0.59 -12.77
C LEU A 19 -19.52 -1.43 -12.49
N PRO A 20 -19.60 -2.70 -12.03
CA PRO A 20 -18.42 -3.51 -11.81
C PRO A 20 -17.60 -3.73 -13.10
N ALA A 21 -18.25 -3.86 -14.26
CA ALA A 21 -17.56 -4.01 -15.55
C ALA A 21 -16.79 -2.75 -15.94
N VAL A 22 -17.42 -1.57 -15.83
CA VAL A 22 -16.77 -0.28 -16.11
C VAL A 22 -15.56 -0.10 -15.21
N PHE A 23 -15.72 -0.33 -13.91
CA PHE A 23 -14.65 -0.13 -12.94
C PHE A 23 -13.54 -1.18 -13.05
N ALA A 24 -13.85 -2.43 -13.40
CA ALA A 24 -12.85 -3.41 -13.78
C ALA A 24 -11.97 -2.90 -14.95
N GLY A 25 -12.60 -2.32 -15.98
CA GLY A 25 -11.91 -1.68 -17.09
C GLY A 25 -11.01 -0.51 -16.64
N VAL A 26 -11.51 0.35 -15.77
CA VAL A 26 -10.75 1.51 -15.26
C VAL A 26 -9.54 1.07 -14.42
N VAL A 27 -9.72 0.10 -13.50
CA VAL A 27 -8.61 -0.47 -12.72
C VAL A 27 -7.60 -1.15 -13.66
N PHE A 28 -8.08 -1.88 -14.68
CA PHE A 28 -7.21 -2.55 -15.64
C PHE A 28 -6.36 -1.56 -16.44
N VAL A 29 -6.92 -0.44 -16.89
CA VAL A 29 -6.16 0.64 -17.56
C VAL A 29 -5.07 1.19 -16.63
N SER A 30 -5.40 1.40 -15.34
CA SER A 30 -4.43 1.83 -14.33
C SER A 30 -3.32 0.79 -14.13
N LEU A 31 -3.65 -0.51 -14.12
CA LEU A 31 -2.70 -1.61 -14.04
C LEU A 31 -1.76 -1.65 -15.26
N VAL A 32 -2.29 -1.52 -16.48
CA VAL A 32 -1.48 -1.50 -17.71
C VAL A 32 -0.54 -0.29 -17.72
N ALA A 33 -1.02 0.88 -17.32
CA ALA A 33 -0.19 2.07 -17.16
C ALA A 33 0.94 1.83 -16.14
N HIS A 34 0.63 1.19 -15.01
CA HIS A 34 1.61 0.83 -13.99
C HIS A 34 2.68 -0.15 -14.52
N ILE A 35 2.27 -1.19 -15.25
CA ILE A 35 3.18 -2.17 -15.88
C ILE A 35 4.14 -1.45 -16.84
N TRP A 36 3.60 -0.60 -17.70
CA TRP A 36 4.41 0.20 -18.63
C TRP A 36 5.40 1.10 -17.88
N GLN A 37 4.97 1.79 -16.83
CA GLN A 37 5.83 2.63 -16.00
C GLN A 37 6.95 1.83 -15.32
N ASN A 38 6.66 0.62 -14.84
CA ASN A 38 7.67 -0.24 -14.22
C ASN A 38 8.76 -0.66 -15.20
N PHE A 39 8.41 -0.94 -16.46
CA PHE A 39 9.40 -1.15 -17.52
C PHE A 39 10.16 0.13 -17.86
N ARG A 40 9.46 1.27 -17.97
CA ARG A 40 10.00 2.58 -18.31
C ARG A 40 11.04 3.09 -17.31
N TYR A 41 10.80 2.88 -16.01
CA TYR A 41 11.65 3.32 -14.89
C TYR A 41 12.49 2.18 -14.29
N HIS A 42 12.42 0.96 -14.84
CA HIS A 42 13.08 -0.24 -14.29
C HIS A 42 12.87 -0.44 -12.78
N PHE A 43 11.67 -0.11 -12.29
CA PHE A 43 11.38 0.00 -10.85
C PHE A 43 10.59 -1.19 -10.28
N TRP A 44 10.46 -2.26 -11.07
CA TRP A 44 9.71 -3.49 -10.75
C TRP A 44 9.93 -4.03 -9.33
N ARG A 45 11.17 -4.02 -8.82
CA ARG A 45 11.46 -4.56 -7.47
C ARG A 45 10.80 -3.78 -6.33
N VAL A 46 10.52 -2.49 -6.53
CA VAL A 46 9.95 -1.64 -5.48
C VAL A 46 8.43 -1.67 -5.54
N THR A 47 7.88 -1.57 -6.74
CA THR A 47 6.44 -1.49 -7.00
C THR A 47 5.80 -2.84 -7.38
N PHE A 48 6.52 -3.95 -7.18
CA PHE A 48 6.05 -5.33 -7.44
C PHE A 48 4.68 -5.62 -6.80
N TRP A 49 4.50 -5.20 -5.55
CA TRP A 49 3.25 -5.42 -4.82
C TRP A 49 2.08 -4.60 -5.37
N ALA A 50 2.33 -3.42 -5.97
CA ALA A 50 1.28 -2.62 -6.59
C ALA A 50 0.74 -3.30 -7.87
N PHE A 51 1.61 -3.99 -8.63
CA PHE A 51 1.17 -4.83 -9.74
C PHE A 51 0.23 -5.95 -9.27
N TRP A 52 0.61 -6.69 -8.22
CA TRP A 52 -0.23 -7.75 -7.68
C TRP A 52 -1.54 -7.23 -7.10
N GLY A 53 -1.51 -6.10 -6.38
CA GLY A 53 -2.71 -5.43 -5.90
C GLY A 53 -3.66 -5.09 -7.05
N GLY A 54 -3.15 -4.53 -8.15
CA GLY A 54 -3.96 -4.20 -9.33
C GLY A 54 -4.52 -5.40 -10.08
N LEU A 55 -3.74 -6.47 -10.20
CA LEU A 55 -4.20 -7.70 -10.82
C LEU A 55 -5.34 -8.34 -10.01
N ILE A 56 -5.13 -8.52 -8.70
CA ILE A 56 -6.12 -9.10 -7.78
C ILE A 56 -7.39 -8.24 -7.76
N PHE A 57 -7.25 -6.92 -7.70
CA PHE A 57 -8.41 -6.02 -7.67
C PHE A 57 -9.21 -6.08 -8.97
N THR A 58 -8.52 -6.06 -10.12
CA THR A 58 -9.17 -6.18 -11.43
C THR A 58 -9.97 -7.48 -11.52
N ILE A 59 -9.36 -8.61 -11.11
CA ILE A 59 -10.04 -9.91 -11.07
C ILE A 59 -11.27 -9.84 -10.15
N GLY A 60 -11.16 -9.22 -8.98
CA GLY A 60 -12.28 -9.06 -8.06
C GLY A 60 -13.48 -8.34 -8.68
N TRP A 61 -13.26 -7.25 -9.41
CA TRP A 61 -14.34 -6.51 -10.07
C TRP A 61 -14.91 -7.25 -11.29
N ILE A 62 -14.10 -8.01 -12.02
CA ILE A 62 -14.58 -8.93 -13.07
C ILE A 62 -15.47 -10.01 -12.46
N LEU A 63 -15.01 -10.65 -11.39
CA LEU A 63 -15.80 -11.67 -10.69
C LEU A 63 -17.08 -11.09 -10.11
N ARG A 64 -17.05 -9.86 -9.60
CA ARG A 64 -18.26 -9.16 -9.14
C ARG A 64 -19.26 -8.93 -10.28
N CYS A 65 -18.78 -8.51 -11.46
CA CYS A 65 -19.63 -8.41 -12.65
C CYS A 65 -20.32 -9.75 -12.93
N ILE A 66 -19.56 -10.85 -13.01
CA ILE A 66 -20.12 -12.19 -13.26
C ILE A 66 -21.09 -12.63 -12.15
N SER A 67 -20.76 -12.34 -10.89
CA SER A 67 -21.56 -12.66 -9.71
C SER A 67 -22.89 -11.89 -9.70
N SER A 68 -22.94 -10.67 -10.24
CA SER A 68 -24.18 -9.90 -10.33
C SER A 68 -25.23 -10.58 -11.23
N TYR A 69 -24.82 -11.31 -12.28
CA TYR A 69 -25.72 -12.10 -13.12
C TYR A 69 -26.16 -13.43 -12.48
N HIS A 70 -25.47 -13.88 -11.42
CA HIS A 70 -25.71 -15.16 -10.76
C HIS A 70 -25.83 -14.97 -9.23
N PRO A 71 -26.82 -14.21 -8.74
CA PRO A 71 -26.91 -13.80 -7.34
C PRO A 71 -27.07 -14.96 -6.35
N ALA A 72 -27.57 -16.12 -6.81
CA ALA A 72 -27.70 -17.35 -6.02
C ALA A 72 -26.41 -18.19 -5.94
N ASN A 73 -25.35 -17.83 -6.68
CA ASN A 73 -24.10 -18.61 -6.69
C ASN A 73 -23.17 -18.20 -5.54
N LYS A 74 -23.19 -18.99 -4.47
CA LYS A 74 -22.36 -18.78 -3.27
C LYS A 74 -20.86 -18.67 -3.58
N ASN A 75 -20.35 -19.51 -4.47
CA ASN A 75 -18.92 -19.57 -4.77
C ASN A 75 -18.45 -18.31 -5.48
N LEU A 76 -19.25 -17.79 -6.42
CA LEU A 76 -18.95 -16.52 -7.10
C LEU A 76 -19.00 -15.34 -6.13
N PHE A 77 -20.01 -15.30 -5.25
CA PHE A 77 -20.13 -14.25 -4.24
C PHE A 77 -18.95 -14.23 -3.25
N ILE A 78 -18.50 -15.41 -2.81
CA ILE A 78 -17.32 -15.55 -1.96
C ILE A 78 -16.06 -15.13 -2.72
N ALA A 79 -15.86 -15.63 -3.94
CA ALA A 79 -14.67 -15.34 -4.73
C ALA A 79 -14.53 -13.83 -4.98
N GLN A 80 -15.57 -13.15 -5.47
CA GLN A 80 -15.51 -11.70 -5.69
C GLN A 80 -15.20 -10.93 -4.41
N SER A 81 -15.78 -11.32 -3.27
CA SER A 81 -15.52 -10.67 -1.98
C SER A 81 -14.04 -10.82 -1.59
N ILE A 82 -13.49 -12.03 -1.67
CA ILE A 82 -12.09 -12.30 -1.32
C ILE A 82 -11.15 -11.46 -2.19
N PHE A 83 -11.32 -11.48 -3.52
CA PHE A 83 -10.43 -10.75 -4.42
C PHE A 83 -10.53 -9.22 -4.24
N ILE A 84 -11.74 -8.67 -4.04
CA ILE A 84 -11.88 -7.24 -3.77
C ILE A 84 -11.22 -6.88 -2.43
N TYR A 85 -11.35 -7.73 -1.41
CA TYR A 85 -10.97 -7.38 -0.05
C TYR A 85 -9.47 -7.60 0.20
N LEU A 86 -8.87 -8.57 -0.50
CA LEU A 86 -7.44 -8.92 -0.42
C LEU A 86 -6.54 -7.93 -1.15
N ALA A 87 -7.03 -7.24 -2.18
CA ALA A 87 -6.20 -6.35 -2.98
C ALA A 87 -5.59 -5.17 -2.19
N PRO A 88 -6.32 -4.46 -1.31
CA PRO A 88 -5.75 -3.30 -0.63
C PRO A 88 -4.62 -3.60 0.37
N PRO A 89 -4.65 -4.67 1.18
CA PRO A 89 -3.48 -5.11 1.94
C PRO A 89 -2.23 -5.31 1.06
N VAL A 90 -2.43 -5.84 -0.15
CA VAL A 90 -1.35 -6.04 -1.12
C VAL A 90 -0.87 -4.69 -1.68
N TYR A 91 -1.76 -3.73 -1.91
CA TYR A 91 -1.36 -2.35 -2.23
C TYR A 91 -0.58 -1.67 -1.10
N SER A 92 -0.97 -1.88 0.17
CA SER A 92 -0.24 -1.37 1.32
C SER A 92 1.20 -1.90 1.36
N ALA A 93 1.44 -3.16 0.98
CA ALA A 93 2.79 -3.71 0.87
C ALA A 93 3.68 -2.92 -0.10
N ALA A 94 3.11 -2.35 -1.17
CA ALA A 94 3.85 -1.45 -2.07
C ALA A 94 4.25 -0.14 -1.36
N ALA A 95 3.32 0.47 -0.61
CA ALA A 95 3.61 1.65 0.20
C ALA A 95 4.70 1.36 1.24
N TYR A 96 4.64 0.22 1.94
CA TYR A 96 5.64 -0.18 2.94
C TYR A 96 7.04 -0.32 2.32
N ASN A 97 7.11 -0.86 1.10
CA ASN A 97 8.37 -0.94 0.37
C ASN A 97 8.90 0.45 0.00
N ILE A 98 8.03 1.38 -0.44
CA ILE A 98 8.40 2.76 -0.76
C ILE A 98 8.89 3.50 0.50
N VAL A 99 8.28 3.28 1.68
CA VAL A 99 8.79 3.81 2.96
C VAL A 99 10.20 3.30 3.25
N GLY A 100 10.44 1.99 3.10
CA GLY A 100 11.78 1.41 3.24
C GLY A 100 12.78 2.00 2.24
N ARG A 101 12.34 2.30 1.00
CA ARG A 101 13.18 2.96 0.00
C ARG A 101 13.47 4.42 0.32
N LEU A 102 12.50 5.15 0.88
CA LEU A 102 12.69 6.52 1.35
C LEU A 102 13.73 6.57 2.47
N MET A 103 13.69 5.64 3.42
CA MET A 103 14.68 5.58 4.50
C MET A 103 16.06 5.10 4.05
N ASN A 104 16.16 4.25 3.02
CA ASN A 104 17.45 3.94 2.40
C ASN A 104 18.04 5.17 1.68
N TYR A 105 17.19 6.01 1.09
CA TYR A 105 17.61 7.24 0.42
C TYR A 105 17.97 8.35 1.41
N LEU A 106 17.33 8.39 2.58
CA LEU A 106 17.61 9.32 3.69
C LEU A 106 18.03 8.56 4.96
N PRO A 107 19.20 7.90 4.95
CA PRO A 107 19.60 7.00 6.03
C PRO A 107 19.77 7.75 7.37
N MET A 108 20.20 9.01 7.35
CA MET A 108 20.32 9.88 8.52
C MET A 108 18.98 10.20 9.20
N HIS A 109 17.86 10.07 8.48
CA HIS A 109 16.51 10.34 9.00
C HIS A 109 15.68 9.07 9.20
N ALA A 110 16.27 7.90 8.94
CA ALA A 110 15.59 6.62 9.09
C ALA A 110 15.07 6.43 10.51
N VAL A 111 13.83 5.94 10.62
CA VAL A 111 13.22 5.60 11.91
C VAL A 111 13.58 4.17 12.30
N PHE A 112 13.57 3.22 11.38
CA PHE A 112 13.92 1.83 11.67
C PHE A 112 14.78 1.28 10.54
N HIS A 113 15.22 0.03 10.69
CA HIS A 113 15.97 -0.66 9.67
C HIS A 113 15.24 -0.65 8.30
N PRO A 114 15.73 0.09 7.28
CA PRO A 114 15.00 0.35 6.05
C PRO A 114 14.67 -0.91 5.25
N ASN A 115 15.58 -1.89 5.24
CA ASN A 115 15.39 -3.12 4.46
C ASN A 115 14.41 -4.12 5.09
N ARG A 116 13.96 -3.91 6.33
CA ARG A 116 13.09 -4.84 7.06
C ARG A 116 11.66 -4.32 7.23
N VAL A 117 11.43 -3.05 6.94
CA VAL A 117 10.12 -2.39 7.04
C VAL A 117 9.05 -3.12 6.24
N LEU A 118 9.32 -3.42 4.96
CA LEU A 118 8.39 -4.19 4.12
C LEU A 118 8.01 -5.52 4.79
N MET A 119 9.01 -6.28 5.22
CA MET A 119 8.81 -7.61 5.80
C MET A 119 7.95 -7.54 7.06
N VAL A 120 8.29 -6.65 8.00
CA VAL A 120 7.60 -6.52 9.28
C VAL A 120 6.14 -6.12 9.08
N PHE A 121 5.88 -5.12 8.25
CA PHE A 121 4.50 -4.67 8.02
C PHE A 121 3.68 -5.65 7.18
N VAL A 122 4.29 -6.40 6.25
CA VAL A 122 3.60 -7.48 5.52
C VAL A 122 3.23 -8.62 6.46
N TYR A 123 4.11 -9.05 7.36
CA TYR A 123 3.77 -10.11 8.32
C TYR A 123 2.73 -9.64 9.35
N ALA A 124 2.83 -8.40 9.84
CA ALA A 124 1.81 -7.81 10.70
C ALA A 124 0.45 -7.76 9.99
N GLY A 125 0.43 -7.29 8.74
CA GLY A 125 -0.77 -7.27 7.90
C GLY A 125 -1.32 -8.68 7.65
N ALA A 126 -0.48 -9.65 7.30
CA ALA A 126 -0.91 -11.04 7.08
C ALA A 126 -1.50 -11.69 8.34
N ALA A 127 -0.94 -11.42 9.52
CA ALA A 127 -1.49 -11.89 10.78
C ALA A 127 -2.86 -11.28 11.06
N VAL A 128 -3.01 -9.97 10.83
CA VAL A 128 -4.28 -9.26 10.97
C VAL A 128 -5.34 -9.78 9.99
N GLU A 129 -4.98 -9.95 8.72
CA GLU A 129 -5.87 -10.54 7.70
C GLU A 129 -6.24 -11.99 8.04
N GLY A 130 -5.32 -12.77 8.63
CA GLY A 130 -5.60 -14.11 9.13
C GLY A 130 -6.71 -14.13 10.20
N ILE A 131 -6.74 -13.14 11.10
CA ILE A 131 -7.81 -12.98 12.10
C ILE A 131 -9.14 -12.70 11.39
N THR A 132 -9.15 -11.78 10.42
CA THR A 132 -10.34 -11.43 9.64
C THR A 132 -10.89 -12.63 8.88
N VAL A 133 -10.03 -13.38 8.19
CA VAL A 133 -10.39 -14.59 7.43
C VAL A 133 -10.94 -15.68 8.35
N ALA A 134 -10.32 -15.89 9.51
CA ALA A 134 -10.82 -16.83 10.50
C ALA A 134 -12.23 -16.43 11.01
N GLY A 135 -12.44 -15.13 11.24
CA GLY A 135 -13.76 -14.59 11.59
C GLY A 135 -14.81 -14.79 10.50
N ALA A 136 -14.47 -14.49 9.25
CA ALA A 136 -15.35 -14.71 8.10
C ALA A 136 -15.69 -16.19 7.88
N ALA A 137 -14.71 -17.08 8.01
CA ALA A 137 -14.92 -18.52 7.93
C ALA A 137 -15.86 -19.02 9.04
N LYS A 138 -15.67 -18.53 10.28
CA LYS A 138 -16.54 -18.86 11.40
C LYS A 138 -17.97 -18.35 11.20
N ASN A 139 -18.15 -17.14 10.70
CA ASN A 139 -19.48 -16.61 10.34
C ASN A 139 -20.16 -17.44 9.26
N ALA A 140 -19.42 -17.84 8.22
CA ALA A 140 -19.95 -18.64 7.12
C ALA A 140 -20.33 -20.08 7.53
N ALA A 141 -19.71 -20.60 8.58
CA ALA A 141 -19.95 -21.94 9.11
C ALA A 141 -21.01 -21.99 10.24
N ALA A 142 -21.44 -20.84 10.76
CA ALA A 142 -22.29 -20.77 11.94
C ALA A 142 -23.69 -21.40 11.75
N GLY A 143 -24.26 -21.37 10.54
CA GLY A 143 -25.64 -21.81 10.32
C GLY A 143 -26.61 -21.03 11.22
N ASP A 144 -27.35 -21.75 12.07
CA ASP A 144 -28.26 -21.17 13.07
C ASP A 144 -27.60 -20.89 14.43
N ASP A 145 -26.30 -21.21 14.60
CA ASP A 145 -25.56 -20.97 15.84
C ASP A 145 -25.20 -19.48 15.98
N LEU A 146 -26.02 -18.78 16.76
CA LEU A 146 -25.86 -17.36 17.03
C LEU A 146 -24.55 -17.03 17.77
N GLU A 147 -24.04 -17.91 18.63
CA GLU A 147 -22.79 -17.66 19.36
C GLU A 147 -21.59 -17.74 18.41
N GLN A 148 -21.58 -18.73 17.53
CA GLN A 148 -20.53 -18.84 16.51
C GLN A 148 -20.55 -17.64 15.56
N TYR A 149 -21.72 -17.21 15.11
CA TYR A 149 -21.87 -16.02 14.27
C TYR A 149 -21.40 -14.74 14.97
N LYS A 150 -21.75 -14.55 16.25
CA LYS A 150 -21.25 -13.40 17.04
C LYS A 150 -19.74 -13.45 17.18
N SER A 151 -19.19 -14.62 17.50
CA SER A 151 -17.75 -14.78 17.73
C SER A 151 -16.93 -14.57 16.45
N GLY A 152 -17.37 -15.11 15.31
CA GLY A 152 -16.70 -14.84 14.03
C GLY A 152 -16.79 -13.35 13.67
N GLY A 153 -17.91 -12.72 14.02
CA GLY A 153 -18.07 -11.30 13.89
C GLY A 153 -17.07 -10.45 14.66
N VAL A 154 -16.90 -10.76 15.95
CA VAL A 154 -15.90 -10.10 16.81
C VAL A 154 -14.50 -10.23 16.20
N LEU A 155 -14.13 -11.39 15.65
CA LEU A 155 -12.82 -11.57 15.00
C LEU A 155 -12.65 -10.65 13.78
N ILE A 156 -13.68 -10.52 12.92
CA ILE A 156 -13.65 -9.58 11.79
C ILE A 156 -13.46 -8.14 12.30
N ALA A 157 -14.24 -7.70 13.29
CA ALA A 157 -14.13 -6.34 13.85
C ALA A 157 -12.73 -6.06 14.42
N VAL A 158 -12.17 -7.00 15.18
CA VAL A 158 -10.82 -6.89 15.74
C VAL A 158 -9.78 -6.80 14.63
N GLY A 159 -9.88 -7.66 13.60
CA GLY A 159 -8.98 -7.63 12.45
C GLY A 159 -9.01 -6.27 11.74
N LEU A 160 -10.20 -5.73 11.47
CA LEU A 160 -10.36 -4.43 10.81
C LEU A 160 -9.82 -3.26 11.64
N ILE A 161 -10.03 -3.25 12.96
CA ILE A 161 -9.42 -2.24 13.84
C ILE A 161 -7.89 -2.33 13.81
N LEU A 162 -7.35 -3.55 13.97
CA LEU A 162 -5.90 -3.75 13.93
C LEU A 162 -5.31 -3.34 12.58
N GLN A 163 -6.04 -3.56 11.48
CA GLN A 163 -5.62 -3.14 10.15
C GLN A 163 -5.52 -1.61 10.04
N ALA A 164 -6.49 -0.88 10.57
CA ALA A 164 -6.43 0.58 10.65
C ALA A 164 -5.27 1.06 11.53
N VAL A 165 -4.98 0.37 12.63
CA VAL A 165 -3.82 0.68 13.51
C VAL A 165 -2.50 0.46 12.77
N VAL A 166 -2.33 -0.67 12.08
CA VAL A 166 -1.11 -0.96 11.29
C VAL A 166 -0.88 0.11 10.23
N GLU A 167 -1.91 0.53 9.51
CA GLU A 167 -1.79 1.61 8.52
C GLU A 167 -1.48 2.96 9.18
N GLY A 168 -2.08 3.25 10.34
CA GLY A 168 -1.77 4.45 11.13
C GLY A 168 -0.31 4.51 11.60
N LEU A 169 0.28 3.37 11.98
CA LEU A 169 1.70 3.27 12.32
C LEU A 169 2.60 3.60 11.12
N VAL A 170 2.23 3.14 9.93
CA VAL A 170 2.99 3.43 8.69
C VAL A 170 2.97 4.93 8.38
N ILE A 171 1.80 5.57 8.46
CA ILE A 171 1.68 7.04 8.31
C ILE A 171 2.57 7.77 9.32
N THR A 172 2.57 7.28 10.57
CA THR A 172 3.40 7.85 11.64
C THR A 172 4.89 7.72 11.33
N VAL A 173 5.34 6.60 10.76
CA VAL A 173 6.73 6.42 10.31
C VAL A 173 7.09 7.43 9.21
N VAL A 174 6.22 7.61 8.21
CA VAL A 174 6.43 8.61 7.15
C VAL A 174 6.51 10.01 7.74
N ALA A 175 5.61 10.36 8.67
CA ALA A 175 5.63 11.63 9.38
C ALA A 175 6.93 11.86 10.15
N MET A 176 7.42 10.85 10.88
CA MET A 176 8.68 10.96 11.61
C MET A 176 9.89 11.18 10.68
N VAL A 177 9.98 10.45 9.56
CA VAL A 177 11.06 10.66 8.56
C VAL A 177 10.99 12.08 7.99
N HIS A 178 9.79 12.52 7.60
CA HIS A 178 9.58 13.84 7.01
C HIS A 178 9.90 14.98 7.98
N ILE A 179 9.46 14.88 9.25
CA ILE A 179 9.77 15.87 10.30
C ILE A 179 11.28 15.90 10.58
N ARG A 180 11.94 14.74 10.65
CA ARG A 180 13.40 14.68 10.85
C ARG A 180 14.16 15.34 9.71
N ALA A 181 13.74 15.10 8.46
CA ALA A 181 14.32 15.75 7.30
C ALA A 181 14.09 17.27 7.32
N ALA A 182 12.87 17.72 7.61
CA ALA A 182 12.54 19.15 7.66
C ALA A 182 13.26 19.91 8.78
N LYS A 183 13.59 19.24 9.89
CA LYS A 183 14.39 19.83 10.97
C LYS A 183 15.87 19.97 10.62
N ALA A 184 16.40 19.12 9.75
CA ALA A 184 17.80 19.16 9.34
C ALA A 184 18.07 20.22 8.25
N GLY A 185 17.05 20.56 7.45
CA GLY A 185 17.15 21.61 6.45
C GLY A 185 15.98 21.61 5.47
N PRO A 186 16.05 22.43 4.39
CA PRO A 186 15.05 22.44 3.34
C PRO A 186 14.91 21.07 2.67
N VAL A 187 13.72 20.47 2.75
CA VAL A 187 13.45 19.16 2.16
C VAL A 187 13.42 19.27 0.62
N PRO A 188 14.23 18.49 -0.11
CA PRO A 188 14.24 18.53 -1.58
C PRO A 188 12.91 18.11 -2.19
N ARG A 189 12.66 18.57 -3.43
CA ARG A 189 11.36 18.41 -4.10
C ARG A 189 11.01 16.94 -4.32
N ASN A 190 11.97 16.09 -4.66
CA ASN A 190 11.75 14.66 -4.86
C ASN A 190 11.31 13.97 -3.55
N VAL A 191 11.98 14.24 -2.43
CA VAL A 191 11.62 13.73 -1.10
C VAL A 191 10.22 14.20 -0.71
N LYS A 192 9.94 15.50 -0.84
CA LYS A 192 8.62 16.07 -0.55
C LYS A 192 7.52 15.40 -1.35
N THR A 193 7.76 15.15 -2.64
CA THR A 193 6.80 14.48 -3.52
C THR A 193 6.57 13.02 -3.12
N ILE A 194 7.62 12.30 -2.72
CA ILE A 194 7.47 10.92 -2.20
C ILE A 194 6.70 10.90 -0.88
N CYS A 195 6.99 11.82 0.06
CA CYS A 195 6.24 11.93 1.30
C CYS A 195 4.76 12.24 1.04
N MET A 196 4.45 13.18 0.14
CA MET A 196 3.07 13.47 -0.30
C MET A 196 2.41 12.26 -0.95
N THR A 197 3.15 11.49 -1.75
CA THR A 197 2.66 10.26 -2.36
C THR A 197 2.26 9.26 -1.29
N LEU A 198 3.16 9.00 -0.32
CA LEU A 198 2.93 8.09 0.79
C LEU A 198 1.76 8.53 1.69
N TYR A 199 1.67 9.82 2.02
CA TYR A 199 0.52 10.34 2.79
C TYR A 199 -0.79 10.13 2.03
N GLY A 200 -0.85 10.53 0.76
CA GLY A 200 -2.06 10.35 -0.05
C GLY A 200 -2.48 8.89 -0.11
N THR A 201 -1.54 8.01 -0.49
CA THR A 201 -1.81 6.57 -0.61
C THR A 201 -2.26 5.94 0.70
N SER A 202 -1.58 6.24 1.81
CA SER A 202 -1.93 5.67 3.12
C SER A 202 -3.22 6.24 3.70
N THR A 203 -3.54 7.51 3.43
CA THR A 203 -4.83 8.10 3.81
C THR A 203 -5.99 7.40 3.11
N PHE A 204 -5.87 7.08 1.83
CA PHE A 204 -6.93 6.34 1.11
C PHE A 204 -7.11 4.91 1.63
N ILE A 205 -6.01 4.22 1.97
CA ILE A 205 -6.09 2.91 2.63
C ILE A 205 -6.76 3.04 3.99
N LEU A 206 -6.37 4.03 4.81
CA LEU A 206 -6.94 4.21 6.13
C LEU A 206 -8.44 4.53 6.08
N LEU A 207 -8.86 5.40 5.15
CA LEU A 207 -10.28 5.72 4.95
C LEU A 207 -11.09 4.47 4.59
N ARG A 208 -10.56 3.62 3.71
CA ARG A 208 -11.16 2.32 3.41
C ARG A 208 -11.22 1.42 4.65
N CYS A 209 -10.14 1.28 5.41
CA CYS A 209 -10.12 0.48 6.64
C CYS A 209 -11.16 0.96 7.66
N ILE A 210 -11.32 2.27 7.82
CA ILE A 210 -12.35 2.87 8.70
C ILE A 210 -13.74 2.52 8.18
N PHE A 211 -14.02 2.72 6.90
CA PHE A 211 -15.31 2.37 6.31
C PHE A 211 -15.62 0.88 6.49
N ARG A 212 -14.63 0.01 6.28
CA ARG A 212 -14.76 -1.43 6.51
C ARG A 212 -15.09 -1.77 7.95
N ALA A 213 -14.42 -1.14 8.90
CA ALA A 213 -14.76 -1.31 10.30
C ALA A 213 -16.21 -0.89 10.56
N VAL A 214 -16.65 0.26 10.04
CA VAL A 214 -18.04 0.74 10.17
C VAL A 214 -19.05 -0.22 9.54
N GLU A 215 -18.82 -0.67 8.31
CA GLU A 215 -19.65 -1.66 7.61
C GLU A 215 -19.77 -2.96 8.43
N SER A 216 -18.65 -3.42 8.98
CA SER A 216 -18.63 -4.61 9.83
C SER A 216 -19.41 -4.40 11.13
N PHE A 217 -19.30 -3.23 11.77
CA PHE A 217 -20.07 -2.93 12.97
C PHE A 217 -21.57 -2.81 12.70
N GLU A 218 -21.97 -2.27 11.54
CA GLU A 218 -23.37 -2.23 11.12
C GLU A 218 -23.92 -3.64 10.87
N MET A 219 -23.11 -4.52 10.27
CA MET A 219 -23.45 -5.93 10.08
C MET A 219 -23.66 -6.67 11.42
N PHE A 220 -22.90 -6.32 12.46
CA PHE A 220 -23.10 -6.88 13.82
C PHE A 220 -24.25 -6.24 14.59
N GLY A 221 -24.44 -4.92 14.46
CA GLY A 221 -25.51 -4.20 15.14
C GLY A 221 -26.89 -4.65 14.68
N ASN A 222 -27.01 -5.09 13.42
CA ASN A 222 -28.24 -5.54 12.80
C ASN A 222 -28.34 -7.08 12.68
N LEU A 223 -27.83 -7.81 13.67
CA LEU A 223 -27.92 -9.28 13.76
C LEU A 223 -29.39 -9.75 13.72
N GLY A 224 -29.74 -10.63 12.78
CA GLY A 224 -31.11 -11.16 12.63
C GLY A 224 -32.09 -10.20 11.94
N CYS A 225 -31.61 -9.09 11.40
CA CYS A 225 -32.42 -8.17 10.64
C CYS A 225 -32.65 -8.74 9.22
N THR A 226 -33.91 -9.00 8.88
CA THR A 226 -34.35 -9.47 7.56
C THR A 226 -34.77 -8.32 6.64
N GLU A 227 -35.19 -7.17 7.20
CA GLU A 227 -35.58 -5.96 6.46
C GLU A 227 -34.94 -4.71 7.09
N ASN A 228 -34.36 -3.82 6.26
CA ASN A 228 -33.74 -2.55 6.68
C ASN A 228 -32.54 -2.68 7.63
N CYS A 229 -31.57 -3.56 7.32
CA CYS A 229 -30.34 -3.81 8.12
C CYS A 229 -29.32 -2.65 8.14
N GLY A 230 -29.78 -1.41 8.00
CA GLY A 230 -28.96 -0.22 7.89
C GLY A 230 -28.68 0.23 6.45
N PRO A 231 -28.38 1.52 6.25
CA PRO A 231 -28.24 2.13 4.94
C PRO A 231 -27.00 1.64 4.18
N ILE A 232 -25.94 1.19 4.86
CA ILE A 232 -24.69 0.78 4.21
C ILE A 232 -24.86 -0.58 3.54
N LEU A 233 -25.47 -1.54 4.23
CA LEU A 233 -25.68 -2.89 3.68
C LEU A 233 -26.77 -2.96 2.62
N SER A 234 -27.72 -2.02 2.62
CA SER A 234 -28.84 -1.97 1.68
C SER A 234 -28.54 -1.21 0.39
N ASN A 235 -27.44 -0.45 0.34
CA ASN A 235 -27.12 0.40 -0.81
C ASN A 235 -25.75 0.06 -1.41
N GLU A 236 -25.75 -0.38 -2.67
CA GLU A 236 -24.53 -0.75 -3.38
C GLU A 236 -23.51 0.40 -3.52
N TRP A 237 -23.99 1.65 -3.59
CA TRP A 237 -23.14 2.80 -3.87
C TRP A 237 -22.06 3.02 -2.80
N TYR A 238 -22.28 2.62 -1.55
CA TYR A 238 -21.26 2.73 -0.49
C TYR A 238 -20.03 1.88 -0.79
N LEU A 239 -20.22 0.67 -1.35
CA LEU A 239 -19.12 -0.17 -1.80
C LEU A 239 -18.32 0.56 -2.90
N PHE A 240 -18.99 1.15 -3.90
CA PHE A 240 -18.29 1.86 -4.95
C PHE A 240 -17.59 3.14 -4.45
N ALA A 241 -18.21 3.88 -3.54
CA ALA A 241 -17.67 5.15 -3.06
C ALA A 241 -16.52 4.97 -2.07
N PHE A 242 -16.61 4.00 -1.14
CA PHE A 242 -15.70 3.87 -0.01
C PHE A 242 -14.78 2.65 -0.07
N GLU A 243 -15.14 1.61 -0.82
CA GLU A 243 -14.22 0.49 -1.07
C GLU A 243 -13.44 0.70 -2.37
N LEU A 244 -14.17 0.91 -3.48
CA LEU A 244 -13.55 1.07 -4.79
C LEU A 244 -12.90 2.44 -4.95
N GLY A 245 -13.62 3.52 -4.63
CA GLY A 245 -13.21 4.89 -4.86
C GLY A 245 -11.80 5.21 -4.34
N PRO A 246 -11.48 4.95 -3.05
CA PRO A 246 -10.17 5.24 -2.50
C PRO A 246 -9.06 4.42 -3.17
N MET A 247 -9.35 3.16 -3.53
CA MET A 247 -8.38 2.29 -4.20
C MET A 247 -8.16 2.69 -5.66
N LEU A 248 -9.20 3.16 -6.36
CA LEU A 248 -9.04 3.75 -7.68
C LEU A 248 -8.13 4.97 -7.61
N ILE A 249 -8.45 5.92 -6.73
CA ILE A 249 -7.64 7.14 -6.58
C ILE A 249 -6.21 6.77 -6.19
N PHE A 250 -6.00 5.82 -5.27
CA PHE A 250 -4.68 5.29 -4.92
C PHE A 250 -3.88 4.86 -6.15
N THR A 251 -4.47 4.04 -7.03
CA THR A 251 -3.72 3.48 -8.17
C THR A 251 -3.33 4.55 -9.18
N PHE A 252 -4.26 5.46 -9.50
CA PHE A 252 -3.97 6.57 -10.41
C PHE A 252 -2.99 7.56 -9.78
N TRP A 253 -3.09 7.81 -8.47
CA TRP A 253 -2.15 8.65 -7.75
C TRP A 253 -0.73 8.08 -7.82
N LEU A 254 -0.58 6.77 -7.58
CA LEU A 254 0.71 6.09 -7.70
C LEU A 254 1.24 6.10 -9.13
N ASN A 255 0.37 6.04 -10.14
CA ASN A 255 0.78 6.17 -11.54
C ASN A 255 1.20 7.60 -11.91
N LEU A 256 0.49 8.63 -11.42
CA LEU A 256 0.83 10.03 -11.66
C LEU A 256 2.16 10.41 -11.00
N LEU A 257 2.34 10.01 -9.75
CA LEU A 257 3.51 10.28 -8.92
C LEU A 257 4.38 9.03 -8.74
N HIS A 258 4.67 8.34 -9.85
CA HIS A 258 5.40 7.08 -9.81
C HIS A 258 6.75 7.21 -9.09
N PRO A 259 7.01 6.42 -8.02
CA PRO A 259 8.20 6.58 -7.18
C PRO A 259 9.53 6.47 -7.95
N GLY A 260 9.55 5.69 -9.04
CA GLY A 260 10.69 5.58 -9.94
C GLY A 260 11.07 6.88 -10.69
N ARG A 261 10.30 7.97 -10.56
CA ARG A 261 10.70 9.31 -11.03
C ARG A 261 11.56 10.06 -10.01
N PHE A 262 11.43 9.74 -8.72
CA PHE A 262 11.93 10.55 -7.62
C PHE A 262 12.95 9.82 -6.74
N LEU A 263 12.95 8.49 -6.77
CA LEU A 263 13.87 7.64 -6.01
C LEU A 263 14.80 6.86 -6.95
N PRO A 264 16.07 6.67 -6.58
CA PRO A 264 17.00 5.87 -7.37
C PRO A 264 16.62 4.39 -7.36
N ARG A 265 16.88 3.69 -8.48
CA ARG A 265 16.69 2.23 -8.55
C ARG A 265 17.58 1.50 -7.55
N ASN A 266 18.86 1.89 -7.47
CA ASN A 266 19.81 1.26 -6.53
C ASN A 266 19.50 1.72 -5.10
N LYS A 267 19.45 0.78 -4.15
CA LYS A 267 19.17 1.06 -2.72
C LYS A 267 20.38 1.61 -1.96
N THR A 268 21.57 1.46 -2.51
CA THR A 268 22.80 1.98 -1.89
C THR A 268 23.08 3.44 -2.23
N ARG A 269 22.33 4.01 -3.19
CA ARG A 269 22.37 5.43 -3.49
C ARG A 269 21.55 6.20 -2.46
N TYR A 270 22.19 7.11 -1.75
CA TYR A 270 21.59 7.93 -0.71
C TYR A 270 21.88 9.41 -0.95
N LEU A 271 21.01 10.27 -0.42
CA LEU A 271 21.19 11.71 -0.43
C LEU A 271 22.12 12.12 0.72
N ASP A 272 23.12 12.93 0.43
CA ASP A 272 24.04 13.45 1.43
C ASP A 272 23.38 14.52 2.31
N THR A 273 24.04 14.89 3.40
CA THR A 273 23.53 15.85 4.40
C THR A 273 23.35 17.27 3.85
N ASP A 274 23.96 17.59 2.71
CA ASP A 274 23.80 18.85 1.99
C ASP A 274 22.44 18.99 1.28
N GLY A 275 21.68 17.90 1.18
CA GLY A 275 20.37 17.86 0.52
C GLY A 275 20.43 17.94 -1.01
N ARG A 276 21.60 17.81 -1.63
CA ARG A 276 21.79 17.92 -3.09
C ARG A 276 22.63 16.79 -3.66
N THR A 277 23.78 16.52 -3.07
CA THR A 277 24.73 15.52 -3.57
C THR A 277 24.22 14.13 -3.26
N GLU A 278 24.30 13.22 -4.23
CA GLU A 278 23.96 11.82 -4.01
C GLU A 278 25.20 10.95 -4.12
N ARG A 279 25.35 10.02 -3.18
CA ARG A 279 26.54 9.16 -3.05
C ARG A 279 26.17 7.69 -3.05
N MET A 280 27.14 6.86 -3.40
CA MET A 280 27.03 5.41 -3.38
C MET A 280 27.63 4.85 -2.09
N GLY A 281 26.77 4.56 -1.11
CA GLY A 281 27.18 4.02 0.19
C GLY A 281 27.27 2.48 0.21
N PRO A 282 27.68 1.90 1.35
CA PRO A 282 27.73 0.46 1.55
C PRO A 282 26.33 -0.15 1.73
N GLY A 283 25.30 0.69 1.89
CA GLY A 283 23.95 0.30 2.26
C GLY A 283 23.81 0.05 3.77
N TRP A 284 22.61 -0.32 4.19
CA TRP A 284 22.33 -0.60 5.59
C TRP A 284 22.83 -2.00 5.97
N ILE A 285 24.00 -2.06 6.59
CA ILE A 285 24.63 -3.30 7.10
C ILE A 285 24.27 -3.45 8.58
N ASP A 286 23.63 -4.57 8.93
CA ASP A 286 23.33 -4.95 10.30
C ASP A 286 24.40 -5.93 10.80
N ARG A 287 25.07 -5.61 11.90
CA ARG A 287 26.11 -6.45 12.52
C ARG A 287 25.58 -7.30 13.68
N ARG A 288 24.29 -7.20 14.01
CA ARG A 288 23.65 -7.97 15.09
C ARG A 288 23.52 -9.44 14.72
N ASP A 289 23.48 -10.29 15.73
CA ASP A 289 23.32 -11.71 15.54
C ASP A 289 21.99 -12.03 14.82
N PRO A 290 21.94 -13.08 13.97
CA PRO A 290 20.73 -13.46 13.27
C PRO A 290 19.53 -13.69 14.21
N TRP A 291 19.77 -14.16 15.43
CA TRP A 291 18.74 -14.38 16.44
C TRP A 291 18.17 -13.09 17.02
N GLU A 292 19.03 -12.11 17.34
CA GLU A 292 18.59 -10.77 17.77
C GLU A 292 17.80 -10.07 16.65
N THR A 293 18.28 -10.21 15.42
CA THR A 293 17.61 -9.73 14.20
C THR A 293 16.22 -10.34 14.00
N PHE A 294 16.04 -11.60 14.36
CA PHE A 294 14.76 -12.29 14.24
C PHE A 294 13.74 -11.81 15.28
N ILE A 295 14.18 -11.63 16.53
CA ILE A 295 13.32 -11.17 17.64
C ILE A 295 13.00 -9.67 17.50
N ASP A 296 13.99 -8.86 17.12
CA ASP A 296 13.85 -7.41 16.96
C ASP A 296 14.28 -6.96 15.55
N PRO A 297 13.42 -7.21 14.54
CA PRO A 297 13.75 -6.91 13.16
C PRO A 297 13.92 -5.41 12.90
N LEU A 298 13.29 -4.53 13.67
CA LEU A 298 13.34 -3.07 13.46
C LEU A 298 14.39 -2.34 14.32
N ASP A 299 15.09 -3.06 15.21
CA ASP A 299 16.06 -2.50 16.15
C ASP A 299 15.46 -1.53 17.19
N PHE A 300 14.30 -1.91 17.74
CA PHE A 300 13.68 -1.19 18.84
C PHE A 300 14.54 -1.19 20.11
N GLN A 301 15.14 -2.34 20.45
CA GLN A 301 15.93 -2.52 21.67
C GLN A 301 17.25 -1.75 21.60
N GLY A 302 17.94 -1.78 20.46
CA GLY A 302 19.16 -0.98 20.25
C GLY A 302 18.89 0.52 20.35
N LYS A 303 17.77 0.97 19.76
CA LYS A 303 17.29 2.36 19.91
C LYS A 303 16.98 2.76 21.34
N LEU A 304 16.28 1.92 22.11
CA LEU A 304 15.95 2.20 23.51
C LEU A 304 17.20 2.32 24.38
N LYS A 305 18.25 1.54 24.07
CA LYS A 305 19.54 1.57 24.77
C LYS A 305 20.49 2.66 24.27
N GLY A 306 20.11 3.44 23.24
CA GLY A 306 20.97 4.45 22.62
C GLY A 306 22.17 3.88 21.86
N GLN A 307 22.23 2.56 21.67
CA GLN A 307 23.29 1.87 20.95
C GLN A 307 22.81 1.57 19.54
N VAL A 308 23.09 2.48 18.63
CA VAL A 308 22.71 2.33 17.23
C VAL A 308 23.60 1.26 16.60
N SER A 309 23.06 0.09 16.26
CA SER A 309 23.86 -1.07 15.81
C SER A 309 24.35 -0.99 14.35
N HIS A 310 23.95 0.05 13.62
CA HIS A 310 24.32 0.25 12.22
C HIS A 310 25.39 1.34 12.06
N ASP A 311 26.28 1.13 11.10
CA ASP A 311 27.32 2.09 10.77
C ASP A 311 26.70 3.35 10.17
N GLN A 312 26.98 4.52 10.77
CA GLN A 312 26.50 5.81 10.32
C GLN A 312 27.37 6.34 9.18
N TYR A 313 27.43 5.58 8.09
CA TYR A 313 28.34 5.81 6.96
C TYR A 313 28.18 7.20 6.32
N TRP A 314 26.99 7.82 6.44
CA TRP A 314 26.73 9.19 5.98
C TRP A 314 27.53 10.27 6.73
N LEU A 315 28.14 9.95 7.89
CA LEU A 315 29.05 10.87 8.60
C LEU A 315 30.46 10.90 8.00
N ARG A 316 30.78 9.96 7.11
CA ARG A 316 32.07 9.87 6.42
C ARG A 316 31.86 10.02 4.89
N PRO A 317 31.38 11.17 4.41
CA PRO A 317 31.02 11.34 3.00
C PRO A 317 32.22 11.17 2.06
N ASP A 318 33.44 11.44 2.54
CA ASP A 318 34.68 11.32 1.76
C ASP A 318 35.04 9.88 1.37
N GLU A 319 34.52 8.88 2.09
CA GLU A 319 34.73 7.46 1.80
C GLU A 319 33.86 6.96 0.62
N TRP A 320 32.80 7.71 0.27
CA TRP A 320 31.77 7.25 -0.66
C TRP A 320 31.73 8.11 -1.92
N PRO A 321 31.85 7.50 -3.12
CA PRO A 321 31.91 8.24 -4.37
C PRO A 321 30.57 8.95 -4.66
N ILE A 322 30.67 10.13 -5.25
CA ILE A 322 29.54 10.92 -5.77
C ILE A 322 29.00 10.23 -7.03
N CYS A 323 27.69 10.30 -7.25
CA CYS A 323 27.05 9.74 -8.44
C CYS A 323 27.32 10.63 -9.67
N ASP A 324 27.87 10.06 -10.74
CA ASP A 324 28.21 10.80 -11.97
C ASP A 324 27.00 11.15 -12.85
N ASP A 325 25.85 10.54 -12.60
CA ASP A 325 24.61 10.69 -13.40
C ASP A 325 23.67 11.79 -12.89
N GLY A 326 24.17 12.68 -12.01
CA GLY A 326 23.43 13.78 -11.42
C GLY A 326 22.75 13.42 -10.10
N SER A 327 21.69 14.16 -9.74
CA SER A 327 20.95 14.01 -8.49
C SER A 327 19.44 13.98 -8.73
N PHE A 328 18.72 13.08 -8.05
CA PHE A 328 17.26 13.09 -8.04
C PHE A 328 16.71 14.28 -7.24
N ALA A 329 17.47 14.82 -6.27
CA ALA A 329 17.10 16.00 -5.52
C ALA A 329 17.01 17.25 -6.40
N ASP A 330 17.96 17.40 -7.32
CA ASP A 330 18.01 18.50 -8.30
C ASP A 330 17.22 18.21 -9.60
N GLY A 331 16.74 16.97 -9.77
CA GLY A 331 16.00 16.54 -10.96
C GLY A 331 16.89 16.33 -12.20
N THR A 332 18.21 16.24 -12.03
CA THR A 332 19.18 15.99 -13.11
C THR A 332 19.35 14.49 -13.39
N ALA A 333 19.13 13.63 -12.39
CA ALA A 333 19.17 12.17 -12.55
C ALA A 333 17.83 11.55 -12.97
N SER A 334 17.88 10.36 -13.59
CA SER A 334 16.69 9.59 -13.98
C SER A 334 16.93 8.09 -14.04
N ASN A 335 15.93 7.28 -13.67
CA ASN A 335 15.98 5.82 -13.85
C ASN A 335 15.73 5.35 -15.30
N ILE A 336 15.52 6.29 -16.20
CA ILE A 336 15.27 6.04 -17.62
C ILE A 336 16.60 5.76 -18.31
N LYS A 337 16.72 4.61 -18.99
CA LYS A 337 17.85 4.37 -19.91
C LYS A 337 17.73 5.28 -21.15
N SER A 338 18.18 6.53 -21.01
CA SER A 338 18.74 7.40 -22.06
C SER A 338 18.68 8.87 -21.64
N ARG A 339 19.80 9.40 -21.16
CA ARG A 339 20.39 10.58 -21.80
C ARG A 339 21.89 10.27 -21.97
N PRO A 340 22.37 9.88 -23.17
CA PRO A 340 23.77 10.12 -23.45
C PRO A 340 24.03 11.62 -23.28
N ALA A 341 25.22 11.96 -22.80
CA ALA A 341 25.68 13.29 -22.39
C ALA A 341 25.75 14.36 -23.51
N THR A 342 24.79 14.38 -24.45
CA THR A 342 24.83 15.24 -25.65
C THR A 342 23.61 16.15 -25.82
N TRP A 343 22.67 16.19 -24.87
CA TRP A 343 21.51 17.09 -24.94
C TRP A 343 21.73 18.49 -24.33
N GLU A 344 22.88 18.75 -23.69
CA GLU A 344 23.24 20.11 -23.26
C GLU A 344 23.67 21.02 -24.41
N LYS A 345 24.08 20.48 -25.57
CA LYS A 345 24.46 21.29 -26.74
C LYS A 345 23.29 21.89 -27.54
N ILE A 346 22.04 21.48 -27.27
CA ILE A 346 20.87 21.93 -28.06
C ILE A 346 19.98 22.91 -27.28
N LEU A 347 20.21 23.11 -25.99
CA LEU A 347 19.46 24.07 -25.15
C LEU A 347 20.28 25.30 -24.72
N ARG A 348 21.55 25.41 -25.12
CA ARG A 348 22.33 26.67 -25.07
C ARG A 348 22.94 26.99 -26.43
N PRO A 349 22.19 27.59 -27.37
CA PRO A 349 22.82 28.35 -28.44
C PRO A 349 23.26 29.70 -27.85
N GLY A 350 24.53 29.82 -27.41
CA GLY A 350 25.09 31.16 -27.15
C GLY A 350 26.06 31.38 -25.98
N GLU A 351 26.91 30.42 -25.62
CA GLU A 351 28.10 30.76 -24.82
C GLU A 351 29.35 30.27 -25.57
N VAL A 352 29.91 31.20 -26.36
CA VAL A 352 31.32 31.21 -26.83
C VAL A 352 32.09 32.14 -25.90
#